data_AF-A0A9X2HTI8-F1
#
_entry.id   AF-A0A9X2HTI8-F1
#
_cell.length_a   1.000
_cell.length_b   1.000
_cell.length_c   1.000
_cell.angle_alpha   90.00
_cell.angle_beta   90.00
_cell.angle_gamma   90.00
#
_symmetry.space_group_name_H-M   'P 1'
#
loop_
_entity.id
_entity.type
_entity.pdbx_description
1 polymer ?
#
loop_
_entity_poly.entity_id
_entity_poly.type
_entity_poly.pdbx_seq_one_letter_code
_entity_poly.pdbx_strand_id
1 'polypeptide(L)'
;MDGRAALALPPDAFRLAAAREAIASLGLVVSEAEGIIWHMLDFRLTDHPKARATAYRKNGEQLSAEEKRALGLRSNAYLSRRAFSEITSKGMASPLEAHEKVLLRASFSLFRYLVIQNPSVIDGHEVNYLFDVLNIACPVCKPLNGTTISGNDAPMFALPGCECETANFGYRAYVDWLANIE
;
A
#
# COMPACT_ATOMS: atom_id res chain seq x y z
N MET A 1 8.50 -12.21 -6.04
CA MET A 1 9.03 -11.51 -7.24
C MET A 1 10.35 -10.89 -6.84
N ASP A 2 11.39 -11.07 -7.65
CA ASP A 2 12.68 -10.39 -7.52
C ASP A 2 12.50 -8.87 -7.76
N GLY A 3 13.17 -8.02 -6.97
CA GLY A 3 13.05 -6.56 -7.03
C GLY A 3 13.39 -5.98 -8.40
N ARG A 4 14.32 -6.60 -9.13
CA ARG A 4 14.71 -6.19 -10.50
C ARG A 4 13.59 -6.37 -11.52
N ALA A 5 12.79 -7.43 -11.40
CA ALA A 5 11.66 -7.66 -12.30
C ALA A 5 10.53 -6.65 -12.08
N ALA A 6 10.40 -6.12 -10.87
CA ALA A 6 9.40 -5.11 -10.55
C ALA A 6 9.80 -3.69 -11.05
N LEU A 7 11.10 -3.38 -11.15
CA LEU A 7 11.60 -2.12 -11.73
C LEU A 7 11.26 -1.99 -13.22
N ALA A 8 11.15 -3.11 -13.93
CA ALA A 8 10.82 -3.14 -15.35
C ALA A 8 9.30 -3.04 -15.63
N LEU A 9 8.45 -3.08 -14.61
CA LEU A 9 6.99 -3.01 -14.81
C LEU A 9 6.58 -1.58 -15.18
N PRO A 10 5.77 -1.39 -16.23
CA PRO A 10 5.07 -0.14 -16.45
C PRO A 10 4.23 0.23 -15.21
N PRO A 11 4.05 1.54 -14.91
CA PRO A 11 3.38 1.98 -13.69
C PRO A 11 2.01 1.32 -13.47
N ASP A 12 1.22 1.15 -14.53
CA ASP A 12 -0.12 0.54 -14.46
C ASP A 12 -0.09 -0.95 -14.11
N ALA A 13 0.89 -1.69 -14.64
CA ALA A 13 1.11 -3.08 -14.31
C ALA A 13 1.55 -3.22 -12.84
N PHE A 14 2.39 -2.30 -12.37
CA PHE A 14 2.80 -2.27 -10.95
C PHE A 14 1.61 -2.00 -10.02
N ARG A 15 0.73 -1.04 -10.33
CA ARG A 15 -0.48 -0.78 -9.53
C ARG A 15 -1.34 -2.03 -9.38
N LEU A 16 -1.52 -2.79 -10.47
CA LEU A 16 -2.31 -4.01 -10.44
C LEU A 16 -1.63 -5.10 -9.58
N ALA A 17 -0.30 -5.24 -9.70
CA ALA A 17 0.47 -6.14 -8.85
C ALA A 17 0.40 -5.75 -7.36
N ALA A 18 0.44 -4.45 -7.04
CA ALA A 18 0.29 -3.94 -5.67
C ALA A 18 -1.12 -4.20 -5.11
N ALA A 19 -2.17 -4.01 -5.91
CA ALA A 19 -3.54 -4.36 -5.53
C ALA A 19 -3.67 -5.87 -5.22
N ARG A 20 -3.15 -6.72 -6.11
CA ARG A 20 -3.14 -8.19 -5.94
C ARG A 20 -2.42 -8.63 -4.68
N GLU A 21 -1.20 -8.14 -4.48
CA GLU A 21 -0.39 -8.46 -3.29
C GLU A 21 -1.11 -8.05 -2.01
N ALA A 22 -1.76 -6.87 -2.00
CA ALA A 22 -2.45 -6.39 -0.83
C ALA A 22 -3.72 -7.19 -0.50
N ILE A 23 -4.50 -7.54 -1.53
CA ILE A 23 -5.69 -8.39 -1.37
C ILE A 23 -5.29 -9.78 -0.87
N ALA A 24 -4.31 -10.42 -1.51
CA ALA A 24 -3.85 -11.75 -1.13
C ALA A 24 -3.28 -11.80 0.29
N SER A 25 -2.48 -10.79 0.67
CA SER A 25 -1.84 -10.76 1.99
C SER A 25 -2.82 -10.52 3.13
N LEU A 26 -3.81 -9.64 2.91
CA LEU A 26 -4.75 -9.26 3.98
C LEU A 26 -5.98 -10.13 4.01
N GLY A 27 -6.49 -10.56 2.86
CA GLY A 27 -7.72 -11.34 2.73
C GLY A 27 -8.95 -10.62 3.26
N LEU A 28 -8.97 -9.28 3.30
CA LEU A 28 -10.09 -8.48 3.83
C LEU A 28 -11.17 -8.21 2.79
N VAL A 29 -10.79 -8.22 1.51
CA VAL A 29 -11.71 -8.09 0.37
C VAL A 29 -11.47 -9.24 -0.61
N VAL A 30 -12.46 -9.56 -1.43
CA VAL A 30 -12.41 -10.64 -2.41
C VAL A 30 -11.47 -10.32 -3.58
N SER A 31 -10.95 -11.33 -4.26
CA SER A 31 -10.03 -11.18 -5.42
C SER A 31 -10.65 -10.40 -6.57
N GLU A 32 -11.97 -10.49 -6.75
CA GLU A 32 -12.70 -9.81 -7.82
C GLU A 32 -12.69 -8.28 -7.63
N ALA A 33 -12.38 -7.79 -6.42
CA ALA A 33 -12.24 -6.37 -6.12
C ALA A 33 -10.88 -5.78 -6.55
N GLU A 34 -9.97 -6.57 -7.14
CA GLU A 34 -8.66 -6.12 -7.64
C GLU A 34 -8.75 -4.85 -8.50
N GLY A 35 -9.66 -4.84 -9.48
CA GLY A 35 -9.84 -3.70 -10.39
C GLY A 35 -10.28 -2.43 -9.66
N ILE A 36 -11.02 -2.57 -8.56
CA ILE A 36 -11.48 -1.46 -7.73
C ILE A 36 -10.33 -0.88 -6.90
N ILE A 37 -9.53 -1.73 -6.27
CA ILE A 37 -8.33 -1.28 -5.54
C ILE A 37 -7.34 -0.63 -6.51
N TRP A 38 -7.12 -1.24 -7.68
CA TRP A 38 -6.28 -0.68 -8.75
C TRP A 38 -6.75 0.72 -9.17
N HIS A 39 -8.05 0.91 -9.40
CA HIS A 39 -8.60 2.20 -9.80
C HIS A 39 -8.48 3.27 -8.71
N MET A 40 -8.57 2.87 -7.44
CA MET A 40 -8.37 3.76 -6.29
C MET A 40 -6.89 4.07 -6.00
N LEU A 41 -5.93 3.38 -6.62
CA LEU A 41 -4.51 3.73 -6.52
C LEU A 41 -4.21 4.91 -7.46
N ASP A 42 -3.91 6.06 -6.85
CA ASP A 42 -3.56 7.29 -7.55
C ASP A 42 -2.05 7.53 -7.46
N PHE A 43 -1.38 7.79 -8.59
CA PHE A 43 0.04 8.16 -8.62
C PHE A 43 0.31 9.56 -8.08
N ARG A 44 -0.68 10.44 -8.10
CA ARG A 44 -0.54 11.83 -7.67
C ARG A 44 -0.58 11.97 -6.16
N LEU A 45 -1.09 10.95 -5.46
CA LEU A 45 -1.05 10.85 -4.00
C LEU A 45 -1.69 12.05 -3.28
N THR A 46 -2.62 12.73 -3.95
CA THR A 46 -3.24 13.98 -3.48
C THR A 46 -4.15 13.75 -2.29
N ASP A 47 -4.82 12.59 -2.24
CA ASP A 47 -5.71 12.20 -1.17
C ASP A 47 -5.13 11.06 -0.34
N HIS A 48 -5.47 11.03 0.95
CA HIS A 48 -5.17 9.86 1.77
C HIS A 48 -6.02 8.65 1.32
N PRO A 49 -5.49 7.41 1.33
CA PRO A 49 -6.26 6.19 0.99
C PRO A 49 -7.63 6.09 1.68
N LYS A 50 -7.71 6.50 2.96
CA LYS A 50 -8.96 6.62 3.73
C LYS A 50 -10.04 7.45 3.03
N ALA A 51 -9.68 8.59 2.45
CA ALA A 51 -10.61 9.48 1.78
C ALA A 51 -11.18 8.82 0.52
N ARG A 52 -10.31 8.20 -0.29
CA ARG A 52 -10.73 7.44 -1.49
C ARG A 52 -11.61 6.24 -1.15
N ALA A 53 -11.23 5.44 -0.15
CA ALA A 53 -12.04 4.32 0.31
C ALA A 53 -13.41 4.78 0.85
N THR A 54 -13.45 5.93 1.54
CA THR A 54 -14.71 6.52 2.01
C THR A 54 -15.57 7.01 0.85
N ALA A 55 -14.99 7.70 -0.14
CA ALA A 55 -15.71 8.13 -1.34
C ALA A 55 -16.27 6.93 -2.12
N TYR A 56 -15.50 5.85 -2.22
CA TYR A 56 -15.95 4.60 -2.82
C TYR A 56 -17.15 4.00 -2.10
N ARG A 57 -17.10 3.88 -0.76
CA ARG A 57 -18.24 3.36 0.04
C ARG A 57 -19.50 4.22 -0.06
N LYS A 58 -19.36 5.52 -0.27
CA LYS A 58 -20.48 6.45 -0.49
C LYS A 58 -21.15 6.24 -1.85
N ASN A 59 -20.46 5.64 -2.82
CA ASN A 59 -20.95 5.51 -4.17
C ASN A 59 -21.88 4.29 -4.32
N GLY A 60 -23.06 4.52 -4.89
CA GLY A 60 -24.09 3.51 -5.14
C GLY A 60 -25.10 3.34 -3.99
N GLU A 61 -25.98 2.35 -4.16
CA GLU A 61 -27.04 2.03 -3.21
C GLU A 61 -26.46 1.73 -1.83
N GLN A 62 -26.91 2.46 -0.81
CA GLN A 62 -26.44 2.31 0.57
C GLN A 62 -27.20 1.19 1.28
N LEU A 63 -26.53 0.49 2.19
CA LEU A 63 -27.22 -0.36 3.15
C LEU A 63 -28.21 0.46 3.99
N SER A 64 -29.36 -0.15 4.28
CA SER A 64 -30.37 0.37 5.19
C SER A 64 -29.84 0.53 6.62
N ALA A 65 -30.60 1.23 7.46
CA ALA A 65 -30.24 1.40 8.87
C ALA A 65 -30.27 0.06 9.62
N GLU A 66 -31.21 -0.81 9.27
CA GLU A 66 -31.38 -2.15 9.82
C GLU A 66 -30.20 -3.05 9.46
N GLU A 67 -29.81 -3.07 8.17
CA GLU A 67 -28.63 -3.81 7.70
C GLU A 67 -27.35 -3.31 8.40
N LYS A 68 -27.15 -2.00 8.50
CA LYS A 68 -25.99 -1.43 9.22
C LYS A 68 -25.97 -1.80 10.69
N ARG A 69 -27.12 -1.76 11.37
CA ARG A 69 -27.24 -2.15 12.78
C ARG A 69 -26.89 -3.63 12.98
N ALA A 70 -27.31 -4.52 12.07
CA ALA A 70 -26.97 -5.93 12.12
C ALA A 70 -25.45 -6.19 12.00
N LEU A 71 -24.71 -5.26 11.39
CA LEU A 71 -23.25 -5.28 11.27
C LEU A 71 -22.54 -4.53 12.42
N GLY A 72 -23.26 -4.05 13.43
CA GLY A 72 -22.69 -3.24 14.52
C GLY A 72 -22.29 -1.82 14.09
N LEU A 73 -22.76 -1.35 12.94
CA LEU A 73 -22.45 -0.02 12.41
C LEU A 73 -23.50 1.02 12.82
N ARG A 74 -23.06 2.27 12.93
CA ARG A 74 -23.96 3.42 13.12
C ARG A 74 -24.80 3.63 11.85
N SER A 75 -26.02 4.13 12.01
CA SER A 75 -26.94 4.39 10.88
C SER A 75 -26.37 5.35 9.83
N ASN A 76 -25.56 6.32 10.26
CA ASN A 76 -24.89 7.30 9.40
C ASN A 76 -23.57 6.81 8.79
N ALA A 77 -23.15 5.57 9.03
CA ALA A 77 -21.98 5.01 8.37
C ALA A 77 -22.24 4.85 6.86
N TYR A 78 -21.23 5.16 6.04
CA TYR A 78 -21.30 4.96 4.58
C TYR A 78 -20.76 3.59 4.22
N LEU A 79 -21.63 2.78 3.60
CA LEU A 79 -21.32 1.44 3.13
C LEU A 79 -22.35 1.07 2.05
N SER A 80 -21.93 1.13 0.78
CA SER A 80 -22.76 0.72 -0.35
C SER A 80 -22.89 -0.79 -0.42
N ARG A 81 -23.97 -1.30 -1.03
CA ARG A 81 -24.18 -2.73 -1.30
C ARG A 81 -23.01 -3.34 -2.04
N ARG A 82 -22.46 -2.61 -3.02
CA ARG A 82 -21.29 -3.03 -3.79
C ARG A 82 -20.07 -3.19 -2.89
N ALA A 83 -19.69 -2.14 -2.16
CA ALA A 83 -18.55 -2.22 -1.25
C ALA A 83 -18.75 -3.34 -0.21
N PHE A 84 -19.97 -3.51 0.30
CA PHE A 84 -20.29 -4.61 1.22
C PHE A 84 -20.08 -5.99 0.60
N SER A 85 -20.54 -6.24 -0.63
CA SER A 85 -20.39 -7.53 -1.32
C SER A 85 -18.94 -7.92 -1.62
N GLU A 86 -18.01 -6.96 -1.58
CA GLU A 86 -16.59 -7.19 -1.83
C GLU A 86 -15.82 -7.58 -0.56
N ILE A 87 -16.43 -7.47 0.63
CA ILE A 87 -15.78 -7.76 1.91
C ILE A 87 -15.86 -9.26 2.21
N THR A 88 -14.72 -9.86 2.57
CA THR A 88 -14.67 -11.28 2.99
C THR A 88 -15.18 -11.45 4.42
N SER A 89 -15.42 -12.69 4.85
CA SER A 89 -15.71 -13.00 6.25
C SER A 89 -14.66 -12.45 7.23
N LYS A 90 -13.38 -12.38 6.84
CA LYS A 90 -12.31 -11.78 7.65
C LYS A 90 -12.45 -10.25 7.72
N GLY A 91 -12.75 -9.59 6.59
CA GLY A 91 -12.96 -8.15 6.55
C GLY A 91 -14.20 -7.68 7.30
N MET A 92 -15.18 -8.56 7.51
CA MET A 92 -16.40 -8.26 8.27
C MET A 92 -16.15 -7.93 9.74
N ALA A 93 -14.98 -8.25 10.30
CA ALA A 93 -14.58 -7.79 11.62
C ALA A 93 -14.42 -6.27 11.69
N SER A 94 -14.13 -5.61 10.57
CA SER A 94 -13.97 -4.14 10.49
C SER A 94 -14.37 -3.65 9.08
N PRO A 95 -15.67 -3.71 8.72
CA PRO A 95 -16.12 -3.57 7.34
C PRO A 95 -15.87 -2.16 6.77
N LEU A 96 -15.81 -1.13 7.62
CA LEU A 96 -15.48 0.23 7.19
C LEU A 96 -13.98 0.42 6.91
N GLU A 97 -13.12 -0.46 7.41
CA GLU A 97 -11.67 -0.38 7.25
C GLU A 97 -11.13 -1.36 6.21
N ALA A 98 -11.92 -2.35 5.78
CA ALA A 98 -11.48 -3.43 4.89
C ALA A 98 -10.81 -2.91 3.60
N HIS A 99 -11.51 -2.12 2.79
CA HIS A 99 -10.92 -1.50 1.59
C HIS A 99 -9.81 -0.50 1.93
N GLU A 100 -9.90 0.22 3.06
CA GLU A 100 -8.90 1.20 3.46
C GLU A 100 -7.55 0.54 3.74
N LYS A 101 -7.52 -0.53 4.54
CA LYS A 101 -6.30 -1.26 4.88
C LYS A 101 -5.64 -1.87 3.64
N VAL A 102 -6.44 -2.48 2.76
CA VAL A 102 -5.98 -3.03 1.48
C VAL A 102 -5.39 -1.93 0.59
N LEU A 103 -6.11 -0.81 0.44
CA LEU A 103 -5.64 0.31 -0.36
C LEU A 103 -4.39 0.96 0.24
N LEU A 104 -4.31 1.07 1.56
CA LEU A 104 -3.16 1.65 2.26
C LEU A 104 -1.90 0.78 2.08
N ARG A 105 -2.02 -0.54 2.21
CA ARG A 105 -0.93 -1.47 1.92
C ARG A 105 -0.45 -1.35 0.47
N ALA A 106 -1.37 -1.38 -0.48
CA ALA A 106 -1.04 -1.22 -1.89
C ALA A 106 -0.40 0.16 -2.18
N SER A 107 -0.85 1.21 -1.48
CA SER A 107 -0.28 2.56 -1.59
C SER A 107 1.17 2.60 -1.08
N PHE A 108 1.52 1.92 0.00
CA PHE A 108 2.92 1.80 0.44
C PHE A 108 3.81 1.12 -0.60
N SER A 109 3.31 0.08 -1.26
CA SER A 109 4.05 -0.55 -2.36
C SER A 109 4.23 0.42 -3.53
N LEU A 110 3.20 1.19 -3.87
CA LEU A 110 3.28 2.21 -4.91
C LEU A 110 4.24 3.35 -4.56
N PHE A 111 4.23 3.82 -3.30
CA PHE A 111 5.18 4.83 -2.83
C PHE A 111 6.63 4.37 -3.01
N ARG A 112 6.93 3.14 -2.60
CA ARG A 112 8.28 2.57 -2.77
C ARG A 112 8.67 2.48 -4.24
N TYR A 113 7.78 1.96 -5.09
CA TYR A 113 8.00 1.90 -6.53
C TYR A 113 8.34 3.29 -7.10
N LEU A 114 7.54 4.32 -6.81
CA LEU A 114 7.76 5.66 -7.33
C LEU A 114 9.08 6.27 -6.84
N VAL A 115 9.46 6.04 -5.58
CA VAL A 115 10.74 6.53 -5.04
C VAL A 115 11.93 5.86 -5.74
N ILE A 116 11.87 4.55 -5.97
CA ILE A 116 12.97 3.81 -6.60
C ILE A 116 13.06 4.08 -8.10
N GLN A 117 11.94 4.43 -8.76
CA GLN A 117 11.94 4.82 -10.18
C GLN A 117 12.57 6.20 -10.44
N ASN A 118 12.78 7.03 -9.41
CA ASN A 118 13.51 8.30 -9.57
C ASN A 118 14.99 8.05 -9.92
N PRO A 119 15.65 8.97 -10.64
CA PRO A 119 17.01 8.77 -11.12
C PRO A 119 17.97 8.34 -10.02
N SER A 120 18.72 7.28 -10.31
CA SER A 120 19.68 6.63 -9.41
C SER A 120 21.02 7.37 -9.30
N VAL A 121 21.14 8.53 -9.96
CA VAL A 121 22.35 9.37 -9.93
C VAL A 121 21.96 10.83 -9.77
N ILE A 122 22.54 11.49 -8.78
CA ILE A 122 22.42 12.94 -8.55
C ILE A 122 23.84 13.50 -8.57
N ASP A 123 24.10 14.46 -9.47
CA ASP A 123 25.40 15.12 -9.62
C ASP A 123 26.61 14.15 -9.74
N GLY A 124 26.40 12.99 -10.38
CA GLY A 124 27.44 11.98 -10.57
C GLY A 124 27.62 11.00 -9.40
N HIS A 125 26.85 11.14 -8.32
CA HIS A 125 26.86 10.22 -7.19
C HIS A 125 25.72 9.21 -7.26
N GLU A 126 26.01 7.96 -6.94
CA GLU A 126 24.99 6.91 -6.83
C GLU A 126 24.02 7.22 -5.67
N VAL A 127 22.73 7.14 -5.96
CA VAL A 127 21.66 7.30 -4.99
C VAL A 127 21.37 5.95 -4.34
N ASN A 128 21.66 5.86 -3.05
CA ASN A 128 21.15 4.80 -2.19
C ASN A 128 19.82 5.23 -1.58
N TYR A 129 19.12 4.28 -0.96
CA TYR A 129 17.84 4.53 -0.32
C TYR A 129 17.92 4.17 1.16
N LEU A 130 17.59 5.13 2.01
CA LEU A 130 17.45 4.94 3.44
C LEU A 130 16.07 4.37 3.74
N PHE A 131 16.00 3.24 4.44
CA PHE A 131 14.75 2.70 4.96
C PHE A 131 14.14 3.65 6.01
N ASP A 132 12.87 4.00 5.81
CA ASP A 132 12.06 4.79 6.74
C ASP A 132 10.88 3.95 7.22
N VAL A 133 10.96 3.42 8.44
CA VAL A 133 10.04 2.41 8.97
C VAL A 133 9.10 3.05 9.98
N LEU A 134 7.79 3.06 9.68
CA LEU A 134 6.79 3.64 10.59
C LEU A 134 6.39 2.65 11.70
N ASN A 135 6.30 1.35 11.41
CA ASN A 135 5.98 0.34 12.41
C ASN A 135 7.24 -0.31 13.00
N ILE A 136 7.76 0.31 14.07
CA ILE A 136 8.91 -0.18 14.83
C ILE A 136 8.64 -1.45 15.67
N ALA A 137 7.38 -1.91 15.75
CA ALA A 137 7.05 -3.16 16.44
C ALA A 137 7.29 -4.40 15.57
N CYS A 138 7.40 -4.24 14.26
CA CYS A 138 7.63 -5.36 13.35
C CYS A 138 9.09 -5.87 13.45
N PRO A 139 9.32 -7.16 13.79
CA PRO A 139 10.67 -7.69 13.94
C PRO A 139 11.45 -7.74 12.62
N VAL A 140 10.75 -7.73 11.47
CA VAL A 140 11.37 -7.69 10.13
C VAL A 140 11.70 -6.27 9.70
N CYS A 141 10.79 -5.31 9.90
CA CYS A 141 11.02 -3.95 9.44
C CYS A 141 11.93 -3.16 10.38
N LYS A 142 11.79 -3.31 11.71
CA LYS A 142 12.51 -2.51 12.71
C LYS A 142 14.03 -2.47 12.51
N PRO A 143 14.73 -3.60 12.28
CA PRO A 143 16.19 -3.60 12.13
C PRO A 143 16.67 -2.82 10.91
N LEU A 144 15.82 -2.62 9.91
CA LEU A 144 16.17 -1.92 8.68
C LEU A 144 16.07 -0.40 8.84
N ASN A 145 15.39 0.11 9.86
CA ASN A 145 15.17 1.55 10.00
C ASN A 145 16.50 2.33 10.06
N GLY A 146 16.69 3.27 9.13
CA GLY A 146 17.94 4.03 9.03
C GLY A 146 19.11 3.29 8.37
N THR A 147 18.90 2.08 7.85
CA THR A 147 19.87 1.38 7.00
C THR A 147 19.73 1.82 5.54
N THR A 148 20.82 1.75 4.78
CA THR A 148 20.86 2.09 3.36
C THR A 148 20.79 0.82 2.49
N ILE A 149 20.21 0.96 1.29
CA ILE A 149 20.15 -0.09 0.28
C ILE A 149 20.31 0.50 -1.12
N SER A 150 20.90 -0.26 -2.05
CA SER A 150 20.95 0.13 -3.46
C SER A 150 19.54 0.14 -4.06
N GLY A 151 19.30 0.99 -5.07
CA GLY A 151 18.01 1.00 -5.78
C GLY A 151 17.66 -0.33 -6.43
N ASN A 152 18.67 -1.06 -6.92
CA ASN A 152 18.49 -2.34 -7.59
C ASN A 152 18.03 -3.46 -6.64
N ASP A 153 18.33 -3.32 -5.34
CA ASP A 153 18.02 -4.32 -4.32
C ASP A 153 16.84 -3.87 -3.43
N ALA A 154 16.35 -2.64 -3.58
CA ALA A 154 15.28 -2.08 -2.78
C ALA A 154 13.93 -2.77 -3.06
N PRO A 155 13.32 -3.47 -2.08
CA PRO A 155 12.03 -4.14 -2.28
C PRO A 155 10.87 -3.14 -2.38
N MET A 156 10.03 -3.32 -3.40
CA MET A 156 8.81 -2.51 -3.57
C MET A 156 7.61 -3.07 -2.83
N PHE A 157 7.57 -4.38 -2.61
CA PHE A 157 6.51 -5.04 -1.86
C PHE A 157 6.89 -5.23 -0.39
N ALA A 158 5.98 -5.75 0.41
CA ALA A 158 6.29 -6.12 1.79
C ALA A 158 7.45 -7.12 1.85
N LEU A 159 8.31 -6.95 2.86
CA LEU A 159 9.44 -7.83 3.10
C LEU A 159 8.95 -9.26 3.44
N PRO A 160 9.67 -10.31 3.03
CA PRO A 160 9.37 -11.67 3.47
C PRO A 160 9.29 -11.75 5.00
N GLY A 161 8.22 -12.35 5.52
CA GLY A 161 7.98 -12.46 6.96
C GLY A 161 7.41 -11.20 7.63
N CYS A 162 7.14 -10.12 6.88
CA CYS A 162 6.48 -8.94 7.43
C CYS A 162 4.98 -9.19 7.66
N GLU A 163 4.58 -9.16 8.93
CA GLU A 163 3.18 -9.36 9.36
C GLU A 163 2.39 -8.05 9.51
N CYS A 164 3.01 -6.90 9.23
CA CYS A 164 2.31 -5.62 9.25
C CYS A 164 1.14 -5.63 8.27
N GLU A 165 -0.05 -5.23 8.73
CA GLU A 165 -1.21 -5.09 7.84
C GLU A 165 -0.88 -4.17 6.65
N THR A 166 -0.29 -3.00 6.92
CA THR A 166 -0.04 -2.00 5.88
C THR A 166 1.37 -2.07 5.28
N ALA A 167 2.27 -2.87 5.87
CA ALA A 167 3.71 -2.86 5.52
C ALA A 167 4.25 -1.43 5.34
N ASN A 168 3.95 -0.56 6.32
CA ASN A 168 4.22 0.88 6.31
C ASN A 168 5.71 1.21 6.52
N PHE A 169 6.52 0.92 5.51
CA PHE A 169 7.87 1.48 5.36
C PHE A 169 8.01 2.12 4.00
N GLY A 170 8.88 3.12 3.91
CA GLY A 170 9.23 3.81 2.68
C GLY A 170 10.73 3.96 2.52
N TYR A 171 11.10 4.78 1.54
CA TYR A 171 12.48 5.10 1.21
C TYR A 171 12.67 6.60 1.17
N ARG A 172 13.83 7.05 1.65
CA ARG A 172 14.35 8.40 1.41
C ARG A 172 15.61 8.27 0.59
N ALA A 173 15.74 9.08 -0.47
CA ALA A 173 16.98 9.14 -1.23
C ALA A 173 18.13 9.58 -0.31
N TYR A 174 19.26 8.89 -0.43
CA TYR A 174 20.46 9.11 0.34
C TYR A 174 21.67 9.09 -0.60
N VAL A 175 22.44 10.18 -0.59
CA VAL A 175 23.68 10.33 -1.34
C VAL A 175 24.82 10.44 -0.33
N ASP A 176 25.80 9.56 -0.44
CA ASP A 176 27.05 9.71 0.28
C ASP A 176 27.98 10.64 -0.51
N TRP A 177 27.97 11.92 -0.14
CA TRP A 177 28.78 12.96 -0.77
C TRP A 177 30.28 12.84 -0.43
N LEU A 178 30.63 12.06 0.59
CA LEU A 178 32.00 11.91 1.07
C LEU A 178 32.69 10.66 0.53
N ALA A 179 31.95 9.71 -0.05
CA ALA A 179 32.48 8.44 -0.55
C ALA A 179 33.62 8.56 -1.58
N ASN A 180 33.76 9.71 -2.24
CA ASN A 180 34.79 9.97 -3.26
C ASN A 180 35.84 11.01 -2.83
N ILE A 181 35.88 11.39 -1.55
CA ILE A 181 36.90 12.29 -0.99
C ILE A 181 37.96 11.42 -0.30
N GLU A 182 38.87 10.85 -1.09
CA GLU A 182 40.14 10.27 -0.63
C GLU A 182 41.33 11.12 -1.09
#